data_AF-A0AAW4SZ36-F1
#
_entry.id   AF-A0AAW4SZ36-F1
#
_cell.length_a   1.000
_cell.length_b   1.000
_cell.length_c   1.000
_cell.angle_alpha   90.00
_cell.angle_beta   90.00
_cell.angle_gamma   90.00
#
_symmetry.space_group_name_H-M   'P 1'
#
loop_
_entity.id
_entity.type
_entity.pdbx_description
1 polymer ?
#
loop_
_entity_poly.entity_id
_entity_poly.type
_entity_poly.pdbx_seq_one_letter_code
_entity_poly.pdbx_strand_id
1 'polypeptide(L)' 'MNPNLLLSWIIKKKFGELIVDIRNEEWMTNILSMIKIDFSLIAVGTLHLIGKNGLICKLRKLGYVVEPVR' A
#
# COMPACT_ATOMS: atom_id res chain seq x y z
N MET A 1 19.50 19.89 -17.03
CA MET A 1 18.12 19.52 -16.60
C MET A 1 17.53 20.70 -15.84
N ASN A 2 16.26 21.07 -16.09
CA ASN A 2 15.66 22.25 -15.45
C ASN A 2 15.50 22.04 -13.92
N PRO A 3 16.07 22.91 -13.06
CA PRO A 3 16.03 22.75 -11.60
C PRO A 3 14.60 22.68 -11.03
N ASN A 4 13.64 23.39 -11.63
CA ASN A 4 12.24 23.38 -11.17
C ASN A 4 11.55 22.05 -11.47
N LEU A 5 11.93 21.38 -12.57
CA LEU A 5 11.43 20.03 -12.87
C LEU A 5 11.99 18.98 -11.89
N LEU A 6 13.26 19.12 -11.50
CA LEU A 6 13.89 18.24 -10.51
C LEU A 6 13.23 18.40 -9.14
N LEU A 7 13.03 19.65 -8.69
CA LEU A 7 12.37 19.92 -7.41
C LEU A 7 10.93 19.41 -7.39
N SER A 8 10.16 19.63 -8.46
CA SER A 8 8.81 19.11 -8.61
C SER A 8 8.76 17.58 -8.53
N TRP A 9 9.69 16.89 -9.20
CA TRP A 9 9.78 15.43 -9.13
C TRP A 9 10.12 14.93 -7.72
N ILE A 10 11.08 15.56 -7.03
CA ILE A 10 11.43 15.22 -5.64
C ILE A 10 10.22 15.38 -4.72
N ILE A 11 9.48 16.48 -4.84
CA ILE A 11 8.29 16.74 -4.02
C ILE A 11 7.22 15.70 -4.32
N LYS A 12 6.87 15.46 -5.59
CA LYS A 12 5.86 14.46 -5.97
C LYS A 12 6.22 13.06 -5.47
N LYS A 13 7.50 12.69 -5.59
CA LYS A 13 8.00 11.39 -5.12
C LYS A 13 7.87 11.26 -3.61
N LYS A 14 8.35 12.26 -2.85
CA LYS A 14 8.22 12.27 -1.38
C LYS A 14 6.76 12.27 -0.93
N PHE A 15 5.89 12.98 -1.65
CA PHE A 15 4.46 13.03 -1.32
C PHE A 15 3.77 11.67 -1.54
N GLY A 16 4.11 10.99 -2.65
CA GLY A 16 3.63 9.63 -2.91
C GLY A 16 4.10 8.62 -1.87
N GLU A 17 5.38 8.67 -1.51
CA GLU A 17 5.98 7.84 -0.44
C GLU A 17 5.30 8.11 0.91
N LEU A 18 5.09 9.38 1.28
CA LEU A 18 4.51 9.74 2.58
C LEU A 18 3.04 9.36 2.71
N ILE A 19 2.23 9.59 1.65
CA ILE A 19 0.78 9.39 1.75
C ILE A 19 0.40 7.92 1.57
N VAL A 20 1.06 7.18 0.69
CA VAL A 20 0.61 5.82 0.36
C VAL A 20 1.46 4.77 1.06
N ASP A 21 2.78 4.90 1.06
CA ASP A 21 3.64 3.82 1.55
C ASP A 21 3.58 3.70 3.07
N ILE A 22 3.70 4.82 3.80
CA ILE A 22 3.61 4.80 5.27
C ILE A 22 2.24 4.30 5.73
N ARG A 23 1.17 4.80 5.12
CA ARG A 23 -0.19 4.35 5.44
C ARG A 23 -0.37 2.86 5.14
N ASN A 24 0.21 2.35 4.06
CA ASN A 24 0.15 0.91 3.78
C ASN A 24 0.89 0.09 4.83
N GLU A 25 2.00 0.56 5.40
CA GLU A 25 2.65 -0.14 6.53
C GLU A 25 1.76 -0.17 7.77
N GLU A 26 1.15 0.96 8.14
CA GLU A 26 0.21 1.04 9.26
C GLU A 26 -1.01 0.14 9.05
N TRP A 27 -1.56 0.14 7.84
CA TRP A 27 -2.66 -0.74 7.45
C TRP A 27 -2.26 -2.21 7.54
N MET A 28 -1.05 -2.60 7.15
CA MET A 28 -0.61 -3.99 7.27
C MET A 28 -0.63 -4.47 8.72
N THR A 29 -0.21 -3.65 9.68
CA THR A 29 -0.29 -3.99 11.10
C THR A 29 -1.72 -4.33 11.53
N ASN A 30 -2.68 -3.49 11.14
CA ASN A 30 -4.10 -3.69 11.47
C ASN A 30 -4.72 -4.87 10.71
N ILE A 31 -4.44 -5.00 9.42
CA ILE A 31 -4.95 -6.09 8.60
C ILE A 31 -4.46 -7.43 9.17
N LEU A 32 -3.18 -7.55 9.48
CA LEU A 32 -2.60 -8.81 9.97
C LEU A 32 -3.15 -9.21 11.34
N SER A 33 -3.52 -8.26 12.21
CA SER A 33 -4.16 -8.59 13.48
C SER A 33 -5.61 -9.06 13.28
N MET A 34 -6.35 -8.44 12.36
CA MET A 34 -7.75 -8.79 12.08
C MET A 34 -7.89 -10.13 11.37
N ILE A 35 -7.16 -10.36 10.27
CA ILE A 35 -7.34 -11.56 9.41
C ILE A 35 -6.86 -12.86 10.06
N LYS A 36 -6.05 -12.78 11.13
CA LYS A 36 -5.60 -13.96 11.88
C LYS A 36 -6.65 -14.47 12.86
N ILE A 37 -7.62 -13.63 13.22
CA ILE A 37 -8.62 -13.93 14.24
C ILE A 37 -9.93 -14.32 13.55
N ASP A 38 -10.42 -13.49 12.62
CA ASP A 38 -11.73 -13.65 11.99
C ASP A 38 -11.70 -13.43 10.48
N PHE A 39 -12.68 -14.03 9.80
CA PHE A 39 -12.99 -13.67 8.42
C PHE A 39 -13.38 -12.20 8.33
N SER A 40 -12.58 -11.41 7.65
CA SER A 40 -12.68 -9.94 7.63
C SER A 40 -12.99 -9.41 6.24
N LEU A 41 -13.98 -8.51 6.13
CA LEU A 41 -14.18 -7.66 4.96
C LEU A 41 -13.46 -6.32 5.18
N ILE A 42 -12.47 -6.02 4.33
CA ILE A 42 -11.63 -4.83 4.48
C ILE A 42 -11.79 -3.94 3.24
N ALA A 43 -12.43 -2.78 3.41
CA ALA A 43 -12.62 -1.80 2.34
C ALA A 43 -11.49 -0.77 2.32
N VAL A 44 -10.86 -0.59 1.15
CA VAL A 44 -9.79 0.38 0.94
C VAL A 44 -9.93 1.09 -0.41
N GLY A 45 -9.36 2.28 -0.53
CA GLY A 45 -9.24 2.97 -1.82
C GLY A 45 -8.26 2.26 -2.77
N THR A 46 -8.49 2.35 -4.09
CA THR A 46 -7.75 1.61 -5.12
C THR A 46 -6.23 1.80 -5.04
N LEU A 47 -5.76 3.00 -4.67
CA LEU A 47 -4.33 3.31 -4.54
C LEU A 47 -3.62 2.49 -3.46
N HIS A 48 -4.34 1.97 -2.46
CA HIS A 48 -3.76 1.11 -1.44
C HIS A 48 -3.40 -0.28 -1.97
N LEU A 49 -4.02 -0.74 -3.07
CA LEU A 49 -3.88 -2.12 -3.53
C LEU A 49 -2.66 -2.36 -4.44
N ILE A 50 -2.29 -1.35 -5.23
CA ILE A 50 -1.39 -1.51 -6.38
C ILE A 50 0.09 -1.24 -6.05
N GLY A 51 0.97 -1.78 -6.90
CA GLY A 51 2.42 -1.51 -6.84
C GLY A 51 3.18 -2.31 -5.78
N LYS A 52 4.51 -2.11 -5.73
CA LYS A 52 5.43 -2.87 -4.86
C LYS A 52 5.16 -2.72 -3.35
N ASN A 53 4.56 -1.58 -2.98
CA ASN A 53 4.20 -1.21 -1.62
C ASN A 53 2.69 -1.31 -1.37
N GLY A 54 1.92 -1.76 -2.37
CA GLY A 54 0.48 -2.01 -2.23
C GLY A 54 0.20 -3.22 -1.34
N LEU A 55 -0.97 -3.21 -0.71
CA LEU A 55 -1.41 -4.24 0.24
C LEU A 55 -1.39 -5.65 -0.37
N ILE A 56 -1.80 -5.81 -1.64
CA ILE A 56 -1.78 -7.11 -2.34
C ILE A 56 -0.35 -7.66 -2.43
N CYS A 57 0.60 -6.82 -2.82
CA CYS A 57 2.00 -7.23 -2.95
C CYS A 57 2.59 -7.59 -1.58
N LYS A 58 2.28 -6.80 -0.54
CA LYS A 58 2.74 -7.03 0.83
C LYS A 58 2.18 -8.32 1.42
N LEU A 59 0.88 -8.58 1.28
CA LEU A 59 0.26 -9.83 1.73
C LEU A 59 0.88 -11.06 1.04
N ARG A 60 1.06 -11.00 -0.29
CA ARG A 60 1.73 -12.09 -1.04
C ARG A 60 3.17 -12.33 -0.58
N LYS A 61 3.93 -11.27 -0.29
CA LYS A 61 5.30 -11.38 0.25
C LYS A 61 5.35 -12.05 1.62
N LEU A 62 4.29 -11.92 2.42
CA LEU A 62 4.13 -12.59 3.72
C LEU A 62 3.63 -14.04 3.60
N GLY A 63 3.45 -14.56 2.38
CA GLY A 63 3.01 -15.94 2.14
C GLY A 63 1.50 -16.13 2.05
N TYR A 64 0.70 -15.05 2.09
CA TYR A 64 -0.74 -15.15 1.90
C TYR A 64 -1.10 -15.38 0.42
N VAL A 65 -2.07 -16.26 0.18
CA VAL A 65 -2.74 -16.38 -1.12
C VAL A 65 -3.76 -15.25 -1.24
N VAL A 66 -3.65 -14.45 -2.31
CA VAL A 66 -4.53 -13.31 -2.55
C VAL A 66 -5.14 -13.45 -3.94
N GLU A 67 -6.43 -13.76 -3.98
CA GLU A 67 -7.21 -14.02 -5.18
C GLU A 67 -8.29 -12.95 -5.37
N PRO A 68 -8.60 -12.57 -6.62
CA PRO A 68 -9.74 -11.72 -6.90
C PRO A 68 -11.04 -12.47 -6.60
N VAL A 69 -11.97 -11.82 -5.91
CA VAL A 69 -13.33 -12.32 -5.73
C VAL A 69 -14.10 -12.12 -7.03
N ARG A 70 -14.88 -13.12 -7.44
CA ARG A 70 -15.73 -13.09 -8.65
C ARG A 70 -17.18 -12.75 -8.30
#